data_AF-A0AAV9RJ69-F1
#
_entry.id   AF-A0AAV9RJ69-F1
#
_cell.length_a   1.000
_cell.length_b   1.000
_cell.length_c   1.000
_cell.angle_alpha   90.00
_cell.angle_beta   90.00
_cell.angle_gamma   90.00
#
_symmetry.space_group_name_H-M   'P 1'
#
loop_
_entity.id
_entity.type
_entity.pdbx_description
1 polymer ?
#
loop_
_entity_poly.entity_id
_entity_poly.type
_entity_poly.pdbx_seq_one_letter_code
_entity_poly.pdbx_strand_id
1 'polypeptide(L)'
;MGCCGSAERTKREWRPLEDRSCTDLPWFLLFTVFCVGMGSICGFTIVTGGAARLLFGYDSYGNTCGRRNERIEGMQLSGLDHTDRKFVFFLDPCNIDIVQRKIKSMALCVSLCPTEELKTYQDLKRFAMMNGKLIT
;
A
#
# COMPACT_ATOMS: atom_id res chain seq x y z
N MET A 1 -35.56 -81.69 -7.13
CA MET A 1 -36.32 -80.42 -7.07
C MET A 1 -35.51 -79.43 -6.27
N GLY A 2 -35.44 -78.18 -6.75
CA GLY A 2 -34.29 -77.29 -6.59
C GLY A 2 -33.94 -76.82 -5.18
N CYS A 3 -32.64 -76.85 -4.87
CA CYS A 3 -32.03 -75.98 -3.88
C CYS A 3 -32.07 -74.54 -4.40
N CYS A 4 -32.85 -73.70 -3.74
CA CYS A 4 -32.94 -72.28 -4.04
C CYS A 4 -31.58 -71.63 -3.79
N GLY A 5 -30.98 -71.12 -4.86
CA GLY A 5 -29.67 -70.44 -4.83
C GLY A 5 -29.74 -69.17 -4.01
N SER A 6 -29.08 -69.18 -2.85
CA SER A 6 -28.60 -67.94 -2.26
C SER A 6 -27.42 -67.51 -3.12
N ALA A 7 -27.62 -66.54 -4.00
CA ALA A 7 -26.50 -65.83 -4.60
C ALA A 7 -25.65 -65.30 -3.44
N GLU A 8 -24.46 -65.88 -3.23
CA GLU A 8 -23.46 -65.31 -2.35
C GLU A 8 -23.29 -63.84 -2.78
N ARG A 9 -23.90 -62.91 -2.03
CA ARG A 9 -23.37 -61.56 -2.00
C ARG A 9 -21.96 -61.73 -1.50
N THR A 10 -21.00 -61.65 -2.41
CA THR A 10 -19.58 -61.57 -2.09
C THR A 10 -19.47 -60.58 -0.94
N LYS A 11 -19.08 -61.07 0.24
CA LYS A 11 -18.96 -60.29 1.46
C LYS A 11 -18.19 -59.04 1.09
N ARG A 12 -18.87 -57.89 1.03
CA ARG A 12 -18.22 -56.63 0.68
C ARG A 12 -17.30 -56.33 1.86
N GLU A 13 -16.05 -56.74 1.73
CA GLU A 13 -15.04 -56.63 2.77
C GLU A 13 -14.87 -55.13 3.03
N TRP A 14 -15.44 -54.66 4.13
CA TRP A 14 -15.43 -53.24 4.48
C TRP A 14 -14.00 -52.87 4.82
N ARG A 15 -13.27 -52.29 3.86
CA ARG A 15 -11.90 -51.80 4.04
C ARG A 15 -11.93 -50.26 4.15
N PRO A 16 -12.19 -49.70 5.34
CA PRO A 16 -12.29 -48.24 5.55
C PRO A 16 -11.00 -47.47 5.26
N LEU A 17 -9.88 -48.18 5.10
CA LEU A 17 -8.60 -47.61 4.72
C LEU A 17 -8.43 -47.50 3.20
N GLU A 18 -9.08 -48.36 2.41
CA GLU A 18 -8.98 -48.39 0.94
C GLU A 18 -10.05 -47.54 0.24
N ASP A 19 -11.22 -47.34 0.87
CA ASP A 19 -12.40 -46.71 0.25
C ASP A 19 -12.51 -45.19 0.52
N ARG A 20 -11.40 -44.56 0.93
CA ARG A 20 -11.32 -43.12 1.24
C ARG A 20 -10.89 -42.35 -0.01
N SER A 21 -11.87 -41.77 -0.70
CA SER A 21 -11.61 -40.81 -1.79
C SER A 21 -11.22 -39.44 -1.19
N CYS A 22 -10.30 -38.71 -1.83
CA CYS A 22 -9.91 -37.37 -1.41
C CYS A 22 -11.06 -36.37 -1.62
N THR A 23 -11.90 -36.20 -0.60
CA THR A 23 -12.97 -35.19 -0.56
C THR A 23 -12.44 -33.75 -0.51
N ASP A 24 -11.13 -33.58 -0.29
CA ASP A 24 -10.49 -32.26 -0.14
C ASP A 24 -10.15 -31.57 -1.47
N LEU A 25 -10.21 -32.28 -2.60
CA LEU A 25 -9.81 -31.72 -3.89
C LEU A 25 -10.70 -30.53 -4.34
N PRO A 26 -12.05 -30.60 -4.28
CA PRO A 26 -12.90 -29.45 -4.61
C PRO A 26 -12.71 -28.27 -3.65
N TRP A 27 -12.49 -28.54 -2.36
CA TRP A 27 -12.26 -27.50 -1.34
C TRP A 27 -10.92 -26.81 -1.52
N PHE A 28 -9.88 -27.57 -1.87
CA PHE A 28 -8.57 -27.03 -2.20
C PHE A 28 -8.62 -26.13 -3.43
N LEU A 29 -9.37 -26.52 -4.47
CA LEU A 29 -9.57 -25.70 -5.66
C LEU A 29 -10.29 -24.38 -5.32
N LEU A 30 -11.37 -24.44 -4.53
CA LEU A 30 -12.08 -23.24 -4.09
C LEU A 30 -11.17 -22.30 -3.27
N PHE A 31 -10.39 -22.85 -2.34
CA PHE A 31 -9.43 -22.08 -1.56
C PHE A 31 -8.37 -21.42 -2.44
N THR A 32 -7.85 -22.15 -3.42
CA THR A 32 -6.85 -21.64 -4.37
C THR A 32 -7.41 -20.47 -5.18
N VAL A 33 -8.62 -20.61 -5.73
CA VAL A 33 -9.30 -19.53 -6.48
C VAL A 33 -9.51 -18.30 -5.58
N PHE A 34 -9.93 -18.50 -4.34
CA PHE A 34 -10.08 -17.41 -3.38
C PHE A 34 -8.76 -16.67 -3.12
N CYS A 35 -7.66 -17.41 -2.87
CA CYS A 35 -6.34 -16.82 -2.68
C CYS A 35 -5.86 -16.04 -3.91
N VAL A 36 -6.09 -16.56 -5.12
CA VAL A 36 -5.77 -15.85 -6.37
C VAL A 36 -6.60 -14.57 -6.49
N GLY A 37 -7.90 -14.62 -6.18
CA GLY A 37 -8.78 -13.45 -6.18
C GLY A 37 -8.30 -12.38 -5.20
N MET A 38 -7.99 -12.76 -3.97
CA MET A 38 -7.44 -11.85 -2.96
C MET A 38 -6.10 -11.25 -3.39
N GLY A 39 -5.18 -12.07 -3.88
CA GLY A 39 -3.88 -11.62 -4.41
C GLY A 39 -4.03 -10.62 -5.57
N SER A 40 -5.01 -10.86 -6.43
CA SER A 40 -5.33 -9.97 -7.56
C SER A 40 -5.83 -8.60 -7.07
N ILE A 41 -6.77 -8.57 -6.12
CA ILE A 41 -7.30 -7.34 -5.54
C ILE A 41 -6.20 -6.57 -4.79
N CYS A 42 -5.37 -7.25 -4.01
CA CYS A 42 -4.23 -6.65 -3.32
C CYS A 42 -3.23 -6.04 -4.33
N GLY A 43 -2.85 -6.78 -5.37
CA GLY A 43 -1.95 -6.27 -6.41
C GLY A 43 -2.52 -5.04 -7.12
N PHE A 44 -3.81 -5.09 -7.50
CA PHE A 44 -4.49 -3.98 -8.17
C PHE A 44 -4.50 -2.72 -7.31
N THR A 45 -4.82 -2.83 -6.01
CA THR A 45 -4.86 -1.68 -5.11
C THR A 45 -3.47 -1.10 -4.82
N ILE A 46 -2.42 -1.93 -4.77
CA ILE A 46 -1.05 -1.44 -4.64
C ILE A 46 -0.63 -0.60 -5.86
N VAL A 47 -0.92 -1.09 -7.06
CA VAL A 47 -0.53 -0.42 -8.31
C VAL A 47 -1.34 0.85 -8.56
N THR A 48 -2.66 0.80 -8.38
CA THR A 48 -3.56 1.92 -8.72
C THR A 48 -3.83 2.87 -7.54
N GLY A 49 -3.81 2.37 -6.31
CA GLY A 49 -4.17 3.13 -5.11
C GLY A 49 -3.08 4.05 -4.58
N GLY A 50 -1.93 4.18 -5.27
CA GLY A 50 -0.85 5.03 -4.83
C GLY A 50 -0.23 4.58 -3.50
N ALA A 51 -0.09 3.27 -3.28
CA ALA A 51 0.50 2.69 -2.07
C ALA A 51 1.91 3.23 -1.76
N ALA A 52 2.59 3.79 -2.77
CA ALA A 52 3.82 4.55 -2.60
C ALA A 52 3.70 5.65 -1.53
N ARG A 53 2.53 6.27 -1.34
CA ARG A 53 2.30 7.29 -0.29
C ARG A 53 2.33 6.74 1.14
N LEU A 54 2.19 5.43 1.32
CA LEU A 54 2.33 4.77 2.63
C LEU A 54 3.80 4.52 2.99
N LEU A 55 4.64 4.33 1.97
CA LEU A 55 6.08 4.06 2.14
C LEU A 55 6.90 5.36 2.10
N PHE A 56 6.51 6.27 1.23
CA PHE A 56 7.15 7.56 1.00
C PHE A 56 6.21 8.65 1.49
N GLY A 57 6.71 9.55 2.32
CA GLY A 57 5.91 10.69 2.75
C GLY A 57 5.61 11.64 1.59
N TYR A 58 4.61 12.48 1.78
CA TYR A 58 4.13 13.44 0.79
C TYR A 58 4.22 14.87 1.34
N ASP A 59 4.36 15.84 0.44
CA ASP A 59 4.37 17.26 0.78
C ASP A 59 2.93 17.82 0.95
N SER A 60 2.80 19.06 1.42
CA SER A 60 1.50 19.73 1.57
C SER A 60 0.76 19.97 0.25
N TYR A 61 1.38 19.71 -0.91
CA TYR A 61 0.81 19.88 -2.25
C TYR A 61 0.45 18.52 -2.90
N GLY A 62 0.53 17.43 -2.15
CA GLY A 62 0.14 16.10 -2.60
C GLY A 62 1.18 15.39 -3.47
N ASN A 63 2.40 15.91 -3.55
CA ASN A 63 3.53 15.28 -4.22
C ASN A 63 4.19 14.24 -3.28
N THR A 64 4.36 13.02 -3.77
CA THR A 64 5.11 11.96 -3.09
C THR A 64 6.60 12.20 -3.27
N CYS A 65 7.37 12.15 -2.17
CA CYS A 65 8.81 12.35 -2.21
C CYS A 65 9.53 11.17 -2.87
N GLY A 66 10.66 11.42 -3.55
CA GLY A 66 11.48 10.40 -4.20
C GLY A 66 10.90 9.82 -5.49
N ARG A 67 9.83 10.41 -6.04
CA ARG A 67 9.18 9.96 -7.28
C ARG A 67 8.73 11.14 -8.15
N ARG A 68 8.42 10.83 -9.41
CA ARG A 68 7.73 11.73 -10.33
C ARG A 68 6.23 11.72 -10.02
N ASN A 69 5.64 12.89 -9.85
CA ASN A 69 4.23 13.04 -9.51
C ASN A 69 3.40 13.44 -10.72
N GLU A 70 2.15 13.01 -10.73
CA GLU A 70 1.16 13.49 -11.69
C GLU A 70 0.46 14.73 -11.13
N ARG A 71 0.06 15.62 -12.03
CA ARG A 71 -0.56 16.89 -11.64
C ARG A 71 -2.00 16.64 -11.20
N ILE A 72 -2.35 17.13 -10.01
CA ILE A 72 -3.71 17.10 -9.48
C ILE A 72 -4.43 18.38 -9.94
N GLU A 73 -5.61 18.23 -10.53
CA GLU A 73 -6.43 19.39 -10.96
C GLU A 73 -6.81 20.27 -9.77
N GLY A 74 -6.71 21.60 -9.95
CA GLY A 74 -7.01 22.59 -8.91
C GLY A 74 -5.85 22.87 -7.93
N MET A 75 -4.70 22.21 -8.05
CA MET A 75 -3.54 22.44 -7.17
C MET A 75 -2.29 22.83 -7.97
N GLN A 76 -1.91 24.12 -7.89
CA GLN A 76 -0.85 24.70 -8.75
C GLN A 76 0.54 24.10 -8.55
N LEU A 77 0.88 23.68 -7.32
CA LEU A 77 2.21 23.14 -6.97
C LEU A 77 2.24 21.60 -6.96
N SER A 78 1.22 20.95 -7.52
CA SER A 78 1.15 19.50 -7.68
C SER A 78 1.75 19.04 -9.01
N GLY A 79 2.22 17.79 -9.07
CA GLY A 79 2.82 17.19 -10.27
C GLY A 79 4.29 17.49 -10.45
N LEU A 80 4.98 17.91 -9.38
CA LEU A 80 6.41 18.19 -9.43
C LEU A 80 7.23 16.90 -9.41
N ASP A 81 8.37 16.93 -10.11
CA ASP A 81 9.34 15.84 -10.02
C ASP A 81 10.15 15.95 -8.72
N HIS A 82 9.98 14.96 -7.85
CA HIS A 82 10.68 14.85 -6.57
C HIS A 82 11.61 13.64 -6.51
N THR A 83 12.02 13.10 -7.65
CA THR A 83 12.96 11.96 -7.72
C THR A 83 14.23 12.19 -6.89
N ASP A 84 14.75 13.42 -6.89
CA ASP A 84 15.93 13.80 -6.09
C ASP A 84 15.63 14.23 -4.64
N ARG A 85 14.36 14.34 -4.27
CA ARG A 85 13.93 14.85 -2.96
C ARG A 85 13.24 13.74 -2.19
N LYS A 86 14.04 12.92 -1.51
CA LYS A 86 13.59 11.64 -0.90
C LYS A 86 13.05 11.79 0.52
N PHE A 87 13.36 12.90 1.20
CA PHE A 87 13.01 13.10 2.61
C PHE A 87 11.84 14.08 2.75
N VAL A 88 10.97 13.86 3.75
CA VAL A 88 9.94 14.83 4.14
C VAL A 88 10.43 15.66 5.31
N PHE A 89 10.33 16.96 5.18
CA PHE A 89 10.57 17.92 6.26
C PHE A 89 9.26 18.58 6.68
N PHE A 90 9.02 18.69 7.98
CA PHE A 90 7.83 19.33 8.55
C PHE A 90 8.23 20.67 9.20
N LEU A 91 7.69 21.78 8.71
CA LEU A 91 7.91 23.12 9.26
C LEU A 91 7.01 23.34 10.49
N ASP A 92 7.59 23.73 11.63
CA ASP A 92 6.88 24.06 12.88
C ASP A 92 5.85 23.01 13.34
N PRO A 93 6.29 21.92 13.99
CA PRO A 93 5.36 20.94 14.59
C PRO A 93 4.47 21.52 15.71
N CYS A 94 4.80 22.71 16.23
CA CYS A 94 4.13 23.31 17.39
C CYS A 94 3.14 24.44 17.05
N ASN A 95 3.02 24.88 15.79
CA ASN A 95 2.13 26.00 15.43
C ASN A 95 0.73 25.48 15.04
N ILE A 96 0.03 24.93 16.05
CA ILE A 96 -1.32 24.35 15.91
C ILE A 96 -2.35 25.47 16.12
N ASP A 97 -3.01 25.89 15.04
CA ASP A 97 -4.16 26.80 15.13
C ASP A 97 -5.42 25.98 15.48
N ILE A 98 -5.63 25.78 16.79
CA ILE A 98 -6.71 24.96 17.36
C ILE A 98 -8.10 25.51 16.97
N VAL A 99 -8.20 26.81 16.65
CA VAL A 99 -9.47 27.49 16.33
C VAL A 99 -9.99 27.11 14.94
N GLN A 100 -9.12 26.81 13.97
CA GLN A 100 -9.51 26.46 12.60
C GLN A 100 -9.35 24.96 12.23
N ARG A 101 -8.91 24.09 13.16
CA ARG A 101 -8.58 22.67 12.88
C ARG A 101 -7.74 22.48 11.61
N LYS A 102 -6.85 23.42 11.29
CA LYS A 102 -5.90 23.30 10.18
C LYS A 102 -4.52 23.08 10.75
N ILE A 103 -3.92 21.94 10.40
CA ILE A 103 -2.50 21.72 10.56
C ILE A 103 -1.81 22.66 9.57
N LYS A 104 -1.31 23.80 10.04
CA LYS A 104 -0.52 24.76 9.25
C LYS A 104 0.96 24.35 9.16
N SER A 105 1.34 23.17 9.68
CA SER A 105 2.70 22.67 9.49
C SER A 105 2.87 22.26 8.03
N MET A 106 3.70 23.04 7.33
CA MET A 106 4.01 22.80 5.92
C MET A 106 4.96 21.61 5.83
N ALA A 107 4.54 20.56 5.13
CA ALA A 107 5.39 19.42 4.80
C ALA A 107 6.00 19.65 3.41
N LEU A 108 7.30 19.43 3.26
CA LEU A 108 8.04 19.66 2.02
C LEU A 108 8.96 18.48 1.71
N CYS A 109 9.02 18.07 0.44
CA CYS A 109 10.05 17.15 -0.02
C CYS A 109 11.39 17.87 -0.14
N VAL A 110 12.43 17.33 0.51
CA VAL A 110 13.80 17.86 0.51
C VAL A 110 14.80 16.78 0.09
N SER A 111 15.91 17.20 -0.53
CA SER A 111 17.03 16.31 -0.89
C SER A 111 17.94 16.02 0.30
N LEU A 112 18.04 16.95 1.24
CA LEU A 112 18.82 16.84 2.47
C LEU A 112 18.01 17.48 3.62
N CYS A 113 17.97 16.81 4.76
CA CYS A 113 17.39 17.40 5.97
C CYS A 113 18.35 18.45 6.56
N PRO A 114 17.84 19.59 7.03
CA PRO A 114 18.67 20.58 7.72
C PRO A 114 19.27 19.98 8.99
N THR A 115 20.50 20.34 9.32
CA THR A 115 21.18 19.94 10.56
C THR A 115 20.68 20.71 11.78
N GLU A 116 20.05 21.86 11.55
CA GLU A 116 19.49 22.74 12.58
C GLU A 116 17.97 22.88 12.42
N GLU A 117 17.29 23.19 13.51
CA GLU A 117 15.83 23.37 13.53
C GLU A 117 15.45 24.68 12.80
N LEU A 118 14.71 24.55 11.69
CA LEU A 118 14.15 25.70 10.96
C LEU A 118 12.79 26.07 11.55
N LYS A 119 12.71 27.23 12.20
CA LYS A 119 11.50 27.71 12.91
C LYS A 119 10.68 28.71 12.10
N THR A 120 11.25 29.31 11.06
CA THR A 120 10.54 30.32 10.28
C THR A 120 10.59 30.04 8.79
N TYR A 121 9.60 30.58 8.06
CA TYR A 121 9.58 30.53 6.60
C TYR A 121 10.82 31.16 5.96
N GLN A 122 11.40 32.18 6.60
CA GLN A 122 12.63 32.82 6.11
C GLN A 122 13.83 31.88 6.23
N ASP A 123 13.93 31.12 7.31
CA ASP A 123 15.01 30.14 7.51
C ASP A 123 14.90 29.00 6.48
N LEU A 124 13.68 28.53 6.20
CA LEU A 124 13.42 27.59 5.12
C LEU A 124 13.83 28.16 3.75
N LYS A 125 13.43 29.40 3.44
CA LYS A 125 13.78 30.03 2.16
C LYS A 125 15.29 30.17 1.99
N ARG A 126 16.01 30.57 3.05
CA ARG A 126 17.48 30.63 3.06
C ARG A 126 18.09 29.25 2.88
N PHE A 127 17.61 28.23 3.59
CA PHE A 127 18.08 26.86 3.46
C PHE A 127 17.90 26.33 2.02
N ALA A 128 16.74 26.59 1.41
CA ALA A 128 16.45 26.19 0.03
C ALA A 128 17.31 26.92 -1.00
N MET A 129 17.64 28.21 -0.77
CA MET A 129 18.57 28.97 -1.62
C MET A 129 20.01 28.48 -1.47
N MET A 130 20.47 28.19 -0.26
CA MET A 130 21.83 27.71 0.03
C MET A 130 22.10 26.30 -0.48
N ASN A 131 21.12 25.40 -0.36
CA ASN A 131 21.22 24.01 -0.80
C ASN A 131 20.73 23.80 -2.25
N GLY A 132 20.49 24.89 -2.98
CA GLY A 132 20.36 24.89 -4.43
C GLY A 132 19.12 24.19 -5.00
N LYS A 133 17.98 24.18 -4.30
CA LYS A 133 16.71 23.64 -4.83
C LYS A 133 15.48 24.45 -4.40
N LEU A 134 15.52 25.77 -4.58
CA LEU A 134 14.29 26.56 -4.54
C LEU A 134 13.44 26.25 -5.79
N ILE A 135 12.17 26.00 -5.52
CA ILE A 135 11.07 25.82 -6.45
C ILE A 135 11.17 26.88 -7.56
N THR A 136 11.35 26.44 -8.81
CA THR A 136 10.96 27.22 -10.00
C THR A 136 9.76 26.51 -10.61
#